data_AF-A0A0G0KAW0-F1
#
_entry.id   AF-A0A0G0KAW0-F1
#
_cell.length_a   1.000
_cell.length_b   1.000
_cell.length_c   1.000
_cell.angle_alpha   90.00
_cell.angle_beta   90.00
_cell.angle_gamma   90.00
#
_symmetry.space_group_name_H-M   'P 1'
#
loop_
_entity.id
_entity.type
_entity.pdbx_description
1 polymer ?
#
loop_
_entity_poly.entity_id
_entity_poly.type
_entity_poly.pdbx_seq_one_letter_code
_entity_poly.pdbx_strand_id
1 'polypeptide(L)'
;MEKYIQEVKKYRELLKGNRKSFWAKNQKEFEKNITRIVGESRKPRGWKVYLVVSDFVPHKKILPFDDETWSSTNIVGATKKQGFEIMAFFNRAGSFLSRPALLTLVLHELWHVSQITKSPKKYLKSIVDDKLSMKLEADAEKPIEILPKTIKDEVVLEKILYCYDIGGWLAAKKMADFMYKKREKIYGGGYLQEMDKNCYNAFLTARQKRNINLFIGYLDNDQ
;
A
#
# COMPACT_ATOMS: atom_id res chain seq x y z
N MET A 1 -0.06 15.77 -7.68
CA MET A 1 1.18 15.22 -7.07
C MET A 1 1.73 16.16 -5.98
N GLU A 2 1.94 17.44 -6.27
CA GLU A 2 2.46 18.44 -5.30
C GLU A 2 1.72 18.48 -3.94
N LYS A 3 0.38 18.42 -3.97
CA LYS A 3 -0.47 18.27 -2.77
C LYS A 3 -0.05 17.11 -1.85
N TYR A 4 0.28 15.96 -2.42
CA TYR A 4 0.71 14.78 -1.64
C TYR A 4 2.09 14.98 -1.04
N ILE A 5 3.00 15.65 -1.75
CA ILE A 5 4.35 15.98 -1.23
C ILE A 5 4.25 16.95 -0.04
N GLN A 6 3.39 17.97 -0.12
CA GLN A 6 3.12 18.87 1.00
C GLN A 6 2.54 18.12 2.20
N GLU A 7 1.65 17.16 1.96
CA GLU A 7 1.09 16.32 3.01
C GLU A 7 2.13 15.42 3.67
N VAL A 8 3.10 14.87 2.92
CA VAL A 8 4.21 14.09 3.50
C VAL A 8 4.96 14.92 4.55
N LYS A 9 5.33 16.17 4.23
CA LYS A 9 6.04 17.05 5.19
C LYS A 9 5.26 17.22 6.50
N LYS A 10 3.97 17.55 6.38
CA LYS A 10 3.07 17.70 7.52
C LYS A 10 2.92 16.41 8.32
N TYR A 11 2.76 15.27 7.64
CA TYR A 11 2.58 13.99 8.32
C TYR A 11 3.85 13.54 9.04
N ARG A 12 5.03 13.81 8.50
CA ARG A 12 6.30 13.56 9.18
C ARG A 12 6.46 14.37 10.47
N GLU A 13 6.06 15.65 10.47
CA GLU A 13 6.08 16.47 11.69
C GLU A 13 5.16 15.87 12.77
N LEU A 14 3.93 15.49 12.39
CA LEU A 14 2.98 14.86 13.30
C LEU A 14 3.48 13.52 13.83
N LEU A 15 4.08 12.73 12.95
CA LEU A 15 4.65 11.44 13.27
C LEU A 15 5.83 11.59 14.24
N LYS A 16 6.73 12.57 14.07
CA LYS A 16 7.82 12.84 15.03
C LYS A 16 7.31 13.36 16.38
N GLY A 17 6.26 14.18 16.37
CA GLY A 17 5.71 14.79 17.58
C GLY A 17 4.90 13.81 18.44
N ASN A 18 4.00 13.03 17.83
CA ASN A 18 3.15 12.08 18.57
C ASN A 18 2.65 10.92 17.68
N ARG A 19 3.47 9.87 17.58
CA ARG A 19 3.16 8.66 16.80
C ARG A 19 1.83 8.00 17.17
N LYS A 20 1.52 7.86 18.47
CA LYS A 20 0.28 7.24 18.93
C LYS A 20 -0.96 7.98 18.41
N SER A 21 -0.96 9.32 18.52
CA SER A 21 -2.06 10.14 18.00
C SER A 21 -2.13 10.11 16.48
N PHE A 22 -0.97 10.05 15.79
CA PHE A 22 -0.89 9.93 14.35
C PHE A 22 -1.56 8.63 13.86
N TRP A 23 -1.17 7.47 14.42
CA TRP A 23 -1.75 6.18 14.08
C TRP A 23 -3.26 6.14 14.32
N ALA A 24 -3.70 6.60 15.50
CA ALA A 24 -5.13 6.60 15.86
C ALA A 24 -5.97 7.49 14.94
N LYS A 25 -5.41 8.63 14.48
CA LYS A 25 -6.08 9.50 13.52
C LYS A 25 -6.20 8.84 12.15
N ASN A 26 -5.12 8.24 11.64
CA ASN A 26 -5.14 7.57 10.34
C ASN A 26 -6.13 6.41 10.32
N GLN A 27 -6.16 5.61 11.40
CA GLN A 27 -7.11 4.51 11.55
C GLN A 27 -8.56 4.97 11.44
N LYS A 28 -8.92 6.09 12.08
CA LYS A 28 -10.26 6.67 12.01
C LYS A 28 -10.59 7.24 10.63
N GLU A 29 -9.62 7.82 9.94
CA GLU A 29 -9.82 8.47 8.65
C GLU A 29 -9.58 7.52 7.45
N PHE A 30 -9.25 6.25 7.67
CA PHE A 30 -8.80 5.32 6.64
C PHE A 30 -9.78 5.23 5.45
N GLU A 31 -11.04 4.91 5.70
CA GLU A 31 -12.07 4.78 4.66
C GLU A 31 -12.27 6.08 3.86
N LYS A 32 -12.24 7.21 4.57
CA LYS A 32 -12.36 8.53 3.96
C LYS A 32 -11.14 8.87 3.11
N ASN A 33 -9.94 8.47 3.53
CA ASN A 33 -8.71 8.66 2.78
C ASN A 33 -8.72 7.82 1.50
N ILE A 34 -9.12 6.54 1.57
CA ILE A 34 -9.32 5.69 0.38
C ILE A 34 -10.31 6.35 -0.58
N THR A 35 -11.50 6.72 -0.08
CA THR A 35 -12.55 7.36 -0.90
C THR A 35 -12.07 8.64 -1.57
N ARG A 36 -11.28 9.46 -0.87
CA ARG A 36 -10.69 10.69 -1.44
C ARG A 36 -9.71 10.38 -2.56
N ILE A 37 -8.77 9.45 -2.36
CA ILE A 37 -7.77 9.09 -3.38
C ILE A 37 -8.46 8.51 -4.62
N VAL A 38 -9.42 7.59 -4.42
CA VAL A 38 -10.22 7.04 -5.53
C VAL A 38 -11.03 8.13 -6.25
N GLY A 39 -11.60 9.07 -5.50
CA GLY A 39 -12.35 10.20 -6.04
C GLY A 39 -11.52 11.16 -6.91
N GLU A 40 -10.20 11.23 -6.67
CA GLU A 40 -9.25 12.00 -7.49
C GLU A 40 -8.85 11.28 -8.78
N SER A 41 -9.21 10.00 -8.93
CA SER A 41 -8.82 9.15 -10.07
C SER A 41 -9.88 9.13 -11.17
N ARG A 42 -9.45 8.87 -12.41
CA ARG A 42 -10.37 8.77 -13.56
C ARG A 42 -11.26 7.55 -13.42
N LYS A 43 -12.58 7.78 -13.33
CA LYS A 43 -13.58 6.71 -13.26
C LYS A 43 -13.69 5.96 -14.60
N PRO A 44 -13.79 4.62 -14.58
CA PRO A 44 -14.03 3.85 -15.79
C PRO A 44 -15.42 4.14 -16.35
N ARG A 45 -15.52 4.45 -17.65
CA ARG A 45 -16.80 4.75 -18.29
C ARG A 45 -17.64 3.48 -18.42
N GLY A 46 -18.92 3.56 -18.03
CA GLY A 46 -19.86 2.44 -18.15
C GLY A 46 -19.67 1.33 -17.11
N TRP A 47 -18.76 1.50 -16.15
CA TRP A 47 -18.52 0.55 -15.07
C TRP A 47 -18.85 1.20 -13.72
N LYS A 48 -19.47 0.45 -12.82
CA LYS A 48 -19.59 0.81 -11.40
C LYS A 48 -18.45 0.19 -10.62
N VAL A 49 -17.87 0.96 -9.70
CA VAL A 49 -16.81 0.49 -8.81
C VAL A 49 -17.30 0.65 -7.37
N TYR A 50 -17.47 -0.48 -6.69
CA TYR A 50 -17.82 -0.56 -5.28
C TYR A 50 -16.53 -0.60 -4.46
N LEU A 51 -16.41 0.30 -3.49
CA LEU A 51 -15.28 0.32 -2.56
C LEU A 51 -15.72 -0.37 -1.27
N VAL A 52 -14.96 -1.36 -0.83
CA VAL A 52 -15.18 -2.07 0.42
C VAL A 52 -13.94 -1.88 1.30
N VAL A 53 -14.13 -1.35 2.51
CA VAL A 53 -13.04 -1.10 3.46
C VAL A 53 -13.33 -1.85 4.76
N SER A 54 -12.68 -2.99 4.96
CA SER A 54 -12.97 -3.88 6.09
C SER A 54 -11.72 -4.63 6.56
N ASP A 55 -11.81 -5.24 7.73
CA ASP A 55 -10.85 -6.23 8.18
C ASP A 55 -11.07 -7.55 7.43
N PHE A 56 -9.97 -8.22 7.03
CA PHE A 56 -10.03 -9.55 6.43
C PHE A 56 -10.28 -10.63 7.49
N VAL A 57 -9.60 -10.54 8.65
CA VAL A 57 -9.83 -11.40 9.82
C VAL A 57 -10.13 -10.50 11.04
N PRO A 58 -11.40 -10.32 11.43
CA PRO A 58 -11.80 -9.30 12.42
C PRO A 58 -11.30 -9.56 13.86
N HIS A 59 -10.85 -10.77 14.16
CA HIS A 59 -10.47 -11.19 15.51
C HIS A 59 -8.96 -11.38 15.71
N LYS A 60 -8.15 -11.12 14.67
CA LYS A 60 -6.69 -11.28 14.72
C LYS A 60 -6.03 -9.92 14.65
N LYS A 61 -5.06 -9.66 15.53
CA LYS A 61 -4.16 -8.52 15.36
C LYS A 61 -3.21 -8.84 14.20
N ILE A 62 -3.42 -8.19 13.07
CA ILE A 62 -2.63 -8.37 11.85
C ILE A 62 -1.58 -7.27 11.77
N LEU A 63 -0.34 -7.64 11.46
CA LEU A 63 0.76 -6.72 11.13
C LEU A 63 0.91 -6.61 9.61
N PRO A 64 1.42 -5.48 9.08
CA PRO A 64 1.47 -5.21 7.63
C PRO A 64 2.32 -6.17 6.79
N PHE A 65 3.09 -7.07 7.41
CA PHE A 65 3.86 -8.10 6.72
C PHE A 65 3.24 -9.50 6.81
N ASP A 66 2.09 -9.64 7.48
CA ASP A 66 1.37 -10.90 7.59
C ASP A 66 0.63 -11.22 6.27
N ASP A 67 0.45 -12.50 5.98
CA ASP A 67 -0.14 -12.95 4.71
C ASP A 67 -1.61 -12.54 4.53
N GLU A 68 -2.29 -12.13 5.61
CA GLU A 68 -3.70 -11.71 5.60
C GLU A 68 -3.92 -10.21 5.38
N THR A 69 -2.91 -9.49 4.88
CA THR A 69 -2.92 -8.02 4.72
C THR A 69 -3.29 -7.52 3.32
N TRP A 70 -3.53 -8.44 2.39
CA TRP A 70 -3.77 -8.11 0.99
C TRP A 70 -5.06 -7.31 0.77
N SER A 71 -5.02 -6.47 -0.27
CA SER A 71 -6.19 -5.86 -0.90
C SER A 71 -6.49 -6.59 -2.20
N SER A 72 -7.68 -6.42 -2.77
CA SER A 72 -8.01 -7.07 -4.03
C SER A 72 -9.05 -6.34 -4.85
N THR A 73 -8.99 -6.54 -6.15
CA THR A 73 -9.98 -6.02 -7.09
C THR A 73 -10.62 -7.18 -7.87
N ASN A 74 -11.94 -7.30 -7.78
CA ASN A 74 -12.71 -8.42 -8.32
C ASN A 74 -13.85 -7.96 -9.23
N ILE A 75 -14.16 -8.77 -10.25
CA ILE A 75 -15.31 -8.57 -11.13
C ILE A 75 -16.56 -9.09 -10.43
N VAL A 76 -17.58 -8.24 -10.29
CA VAL A 76 -18.91 -8.63 -9.77
C VAL A 76 -19.84 -8.98 -10.94
N GLY A 77 -19.82 -8.16 -12.00
CA GLY A 77 -20.62 -8.36 -13.20
C GLY A 77 -19.91 -7.78 -14.43
N ALA A 78 -20.05 -8.45 -15.58
CA ALA A 78 -19.47 -7.99 -16.85
C ALA A 78 -20.36 -8.33 -18.05
N THR A 79 -21.68 -8.26 -17.88
CA THR A 79 -22.66 -8.60 -18.93
C THR A 79 -23.74 -7.52 -19.05
N LYS A 80 -24.41 -7.43 -20.21
CA LYS A 80 -25.52 -6.48 -20.39
C LYS A 80 -26.70 -6.71 -19.42
N LYS A 81 -26.91 -7.95 -18.97
CA LYS A 81 -28.01 -8.31 -18.06
C LYS A 81 -27.69 -8.02 -16.59
N GLN A 82 -26.46 -8.31 -16.16
CA GLN A 82 -26.02 -8.12 -14.77
C GLN A 82 -25.38 -6.74 -14.53
N GLY A 83 -25.04 -6.02 -15.59
CA GLY A 83 -24.25 -4.80 -15.51
C GLY A 83 -22.74 -5.05 -15.54
N PHE A 84 -22.01 -3.94 -15.46
CA PHE A 84 -20.55 -3.88 -15.48
C PHE A 84 -20.09 -3.32 -14.13
N GLU A 85 -19.69 -4.21 -13.23
CA GLU A 85 -19.56 -3.94 -11.81
C GLU A 85 -18.27 -4.56 -11.28
N ILE A 86 -17.50 -3.77 -10.54
CA ILE A 86 -16.20 -4.13 -9.96
C ILE A 86 -16.26 -3.84 -8.46
N MET A 87 -15.66 -4.71 -7.66
CA MET A 87 -15.44 -4.49 -6.23
C MET A 87 -13.96 -4.34 -5.97
N ALA A 88 -13.55 -3.21 -5.39
CA ALA A 88 -12.20 -2.99 -4.87
C ALA A 88 -12.25 -3.06 -3.34
N PHE A 89 -11.60 -4.07 -2.78
CA PHE A 89 -11.49 -4.33 -1.35
C PHE A 89 -10.16 -3.81 -0.81
N PHE A 90 -10.22 -2.99 0.23
CA PHE A 90 -9.07 -2.46 0.94
C PHE A 90 -9.06 -2.95 2.39
N ASN A 91 -7.97 -3.61 2.76
CA ASN A 91 -7.82 -4.20 4.08
C ASN A 91 -7.43 -3.16 5.14
N ARG A 92 -8.17 -3.15 6.25
CA ARG A 92 -7.91 -2.27 7.41
C ARG A 92 -6.59 -2.53 8.13
N ALA A 93 -5.88 -3.62 7.82
CA ALA A 93 -4.50 -3.80 8.28
C ALA A 93 -3.56 -2.65 7.83
N GLY A 94 -3.86 -1.97 6.71
CA GLY A 94 -3.16 -0.77 6.24
C GLY A 94 -3.66 0.55 6.83
N SER A 95 -4.61 0.53 7.77
CA SER A 95 -5.31 1.74 8.25
C SER A 95 -4.44 2.72 9.03
N PHE A 96 -3.26 2.32 9.46
CA PHE A 96 -2.30 3.20 10.12
C PHE A 96 -1.61 4.18 9.14
N LEU A 97 -1.65 3.89 7.84
CA LEU A 97 -0.98 4.67 6.82
C LEU A 97 -1.65 6.04 6.62
N SER A 98 -0.84 7.08 6.45
CA SER A 98 -1.29 8.40 6.04
C SER A 98 -1.81 8.38 4.60
N ARG A 99 -2.53 9.43 4.22
CA ARG A 99 -3.11 9.50 2.86
C ARG A 99 -2.04 9.44 1.75
N PRO A 100 -0.88 10.13 1.84
CA PRO A 100 0.21 9.92 0.89
C PRO A 100 0.73 8.48 0.84
N ALA A 101 0.91 7.83 1.98
CA ALA A 101 1.39 6.45 2.01
C ALA A 101 0.35 5.46 1.45
N LEU A 102 -0.95 5.73 1.60
CA LEU A 102 -2.02 4.94 0.99
C LEU A 102 -2.06 5.03 -0.54
N LEU A 103 -1.41 6.03 -1.13
CA LEU A 103 -1.47 6.25 -2.57
C LEU A 103 -0.92 5.06 -3.35
N THR A 104 0.13 4.39 -2.85
CA THR A 104 0.71 3.22 -3.54
C THR A 104 -0.31 2.09 -3.64
N LEU A 105 -0.90 1.71 -2.50
CA LEU A 105 -1.93 0.67 -2.41
C LEU A 105 -3.15 1.00 -3.29
N VAL A 106 -3.66 2.23 -3.20
CA VAL A 106 -4.86 2.62 -3.97
C VAL A 106 -4.58 2.64 -5.47
N LEU A 107 -3.43 3.14 -5.90
CA LEU A 107 -3.10 3.18 -7.33
C LEU A 107 -2.92 1.79 -7.93
N HIS A 108 -2.34 0.85 -7.19
CA HIS A 108 -2.22 -0.55 -7.59
C HIS A 108 -3.61 -1.15 -7.87
N GLU A 109 -4.53 -1.05 -6.92
CA GLU A 109 -5.90 -1.60 -7.07
C GLU A 109 -6.69 -0.91 -8.19
N LEU A 110 -6.56 0.42 -8.31
CA LEU A 110 -7.21 1.15 -9.42
C LEU A 110 -6.63 0.79 -10.78
N TRP A 111 -5.39 0.30 -10.84
CA TRP A 111 -4.84 -0.23 -12.08
C TRP A 111 -5.51 -1.55 -12.46
N HIS A 112 -5.77 -2.44 -11.51
CA HIS A 112 -6.58 -3.64 -11.74
C HIS A 112 -7.98 -3.31 -12.23
N VAL A 113 -8.63 -2.27 -11.68
CA VAL A 113 -9.91 -1.76 -12.21
C VAL A 113 -9.78 -1.41 -13.70
N SER A 114 -8.71 -0.69 -14.08
CA SER A 114 -8.41 -0.36 -15.48
C SER A 114 -8.17 -1.62 -16.34
N GLN A 115 -7.43 -2.61 -15.84
CA GLN A 115 -7.19 -3.88 -16.53
C GLN A 115 -8.48 -4.66 -16.78
N ILE A 116 -9.36 -4.76 -15.77
CA ILE A 116 -10.69 -5.35 -15.88
C ILE A 116 -11.50 -4.64 -16.96
N THR A 117 -11.59 -3.32 -16.90
CA THR A 117 -12.47 -2.55 -17.81
C THR A 117 -12.01 -2.65 -19.27
N LYS A 118 -10.71 -2.84 -19.51
CA LYS A 118 -10.14 -3.06 -20.85
C LYS A 118 -10.38 -4.48 -21.37
N SER A 119 -10.28 -5.50 -20.51
CA SER A 119 -10.46 -6.89 -20.93
C SER A 119 -10.92 -7.80 -19.78
N PRO A 120 -12.24 -7.86 -19.49
CA PRO A 120 -12.77 -8.66 -18.40
C PRO A 120 -12.44 -10.15 -18.54
N LYS A 121 -12.51 -10.68 -19.77
CA LYS A 121 -12.19 -12.08 -20.07
C LYS A 121 -10.74 -12.43 -19.75
N LYS A 122 -9.80 -11.54 -20.09
CA LYS A 122 -8.38 -11.73 -19.82
C LYS A 122 -8.11 -11.68 -18.31
N TYR A 123 -8.75 -10.75 -17.60
CA TYR A 123 -8.62 -10.65 -16.15
C TYR A 123 -9.20 -11.89 -15.44
N LEU A 124 -10.38 -12.39 -15.85
CA LEU A 124 -10.90 -13.65 -15.29
C LEU A 124 -9.96 -14.84 -15.55
N LYS A 125 -9.33 -14.89 -16.73
CA LYS A 125 -8.38 -15.95 -17.05
C LYS A 125 -7.16 -15.95 -16.12
N SER A 126 -6.72 -14.79 -15.61
CA SER A 126 -5.54 -14.74 -14.74
C SER A 126 -5.74 -15.43 -13.40
N ILE A 127 -6.97 -15.64 -12.97
CA ILE A 127 -7.30 -16.36 -11.72
C ILE A 127 -6.76 -17.80 -11.73
N VAL A 128 -6.59 -18.40 -12.91
CA VAL A 128 -6.15 -19.80 -13.08
C VAL A 128 -4.89 -19.93 -13.95
N ASP A 129 -4.24 -18.81 -14.29
CA ASP A 129 -3.05 -18.77 -15.15
C ASP A 129 -1.99 -17.90 -14.48
N ASP A 130 -1.08 -18.53 -13.73
CA ASP A 130 -0.04 -17.86 -12.95
C ASP A 130 0.82 -16.93 -13.82
N LYS A 131 1.19 -17.36 -15.03
CA LYS A 131 2.01 -16.53 -15.93
C LYS A 131 1.27 -15.26 -16.33
N LEU A 132 -0.03 -15.37 -16.57
CA LEU A 132 -0.87 -14.21 -16.87
C LEU A 132 -1.07 -13.34 -15.63
N SER A 133 -1.28 -13.94 -14.46
CA SER A 133 -1.37 -13.22 -13.17
C SER A 133 -0.13 -12.38 -12.94
N MET A 134 1.06 -12.98 -13.05
CA MET A 134 2.36 -12.29 -12.87
C MET A 134 2.51 -11.09 -13.78
N LYS A 135 2.03 -11.21 -15.02
CA LYS A 135 2.07 -10.10 -15.98
C LYS A 135 1.10 -8.97 -15.61
N LEU A 136 -0.07 -9.29 -15.06
CA LEU A 136 -1.05 -8.28 -14.64
C LEU A 136 -0.61 -7.58 -13.35
N GLU A 137 -0.07 -8.32 -12.38
CA GLU A 137 0.52 -7.77 -11.15
C GLU A 137 1.67 -6.81 -11.46
N ALA A 138 2.65 -7.24 -12.27
CA ALA A 138 3.75 -6.37 -12.68
C ALA A 138 3.28 -5.13 -13.47
N ASP A 139 2.17 -5.22 -14.20
CA ASP A 139 1.57 -4.07 -14.88
C ASP A 139 0.84 -3.14 -13.90
N ALA A 140 0.29 -3.66 -12.80
CA ALA A 140 -0.35 -2.89 -11.72
C ALA A 140 0.65 -2.09 -10.86
N GLU A 141 1.93 -2.45 -10.89
CA GLU A 141 3.00 -1.70 -10.23
C GLU A 141 3.46 -0.43 -10.96
N LYS A 142 3.27 -0.35 -12.28
CA LYS A 142 3.68 0.81 -13.11
C LYS A 142 3.25 2.18 -12.58
N PRO A 143 1.99 2.40 -12.12
CA PRO A 143 1.60 3.67 -11.54
C PRO A 143 2.33 4.01 -10.22
N ILE A 144 2.86 3.00 -9.51
CA ILE A 144 3.65 3.18 -8.29
C ILE A 144 5.09 3.56 -8.63
N GLU A 145 5.68 2.93 -9.65
CA GLU A 145 7.07 3.18 -10.06
C GLU A 145 7.35 4.66 -10.35
N ILE A 146 6.39 5.33 -11.00
CA ILE A 146 6.46 6.75 -11.37
C ILE A 146 6.20 7.72 -10.22
N LEU A 147 5.84 7.24 -9.02
CA LEU A 147 5.63 8.12 -7.88
C LEU A 147 6.96 8.77 -7.45
N PRO A 148 6.91 10.04 -7.00
CA PRO A 148 8.05 10.69 -6.37
C PRO A 148 8.65 9.85 -5.24
N LYS A 149 9.98 9.83 -5.16
CA LYS A 149 10.71 9.10 -4.12
C LYS A 149 10.21 9.46 -2.72
N THR A 150 9.93 10.73 -2.46
CA THR A 150 9.36 11.22 -1.20
C THR A 150 8.09 10.49 -0.74
N ILE A 151 7.20 10.09 -1.67
CA ILE A 151 5.99 9.34 -1.34
C ILE A 151 6.33 7.88 -1.05
N LYS A 152 7.20 7.26 -1.87
CA LYS A 152 7.66 5.87 -1.66
C LYS A 152 8.39 5.72 -0.32
N ASP A 153 9.24 6.68 0.01
CA ASP A 153 9.94 6.75 1.30
C ASP A 153 8.97 6.90 2.47
N GLU A 154 7.87 7.63 2.31
CA GLU A 154 6.86 7.78 3.35
C GLU A 154 6.17 6.44 3.66
N VAL A 155 5.86 5.65 2.62
CA VAL A 155 5.32 4.29 2.79
C VAL A 155 6.28 3.43 3.62
N VAL A 156 7.56 3.44 3.26
CA VAL A 156 8.61 2.70 3.96
C VAL A 156 8.73 3.15 5.42
N LEU A 157 8.78 4.47 5.65
CA LEU A 157 8.89 5.08 6.97
C LEU A 157 7.73 4.63 7.87
N GLU A 158 6.49 4.83 7.42
CA GLU A 158 5.31 4.55 8.22
C GLU A 158 5.17 3.06 8.54
N LYS A 159 5.41 2.16 7.57
CA LYS A 159 5.35 0.70 7.80
C LYS A 159 6.40 0.26 8.83
N ILE A 160 7.65 0.72 8.72
CA ILE A 160 8.71 0.37 9.69
C ILE A 160 8.41 0.92 11.08
N LEU A 161 8.01 2.19 11.18
CA LEU A 161 7.76 2.83 12.47
C LEU A 161 6.54 2.26 13.17
N TYR A 162 5.48 1.94 12.45
CA TYR A 162 4.31 1.27 13.01
C TYR A 162 4.67 -0.09 13.59
N CYS A 163 5.43 -0.91 12.83
CA CYS A 163 5.93 -2.20 13.32
C CYS A 163 6.87 -2.05 14.51
N TYR A 164 7.73 -1.02 14.51
CA TYR A 164 8.60 -0.71 15.64
C TYR A 164 7.80 -0.35 16.90
N ASP A 165 6.78 0.48 16.79
CA ASP A 165 5.96 0.91 17.93
C ASP A 165 5.14 -0.24 18.53
N ILE A 166 4.74 -1.21 17.70
CA ILE A 166 3.92 -2.33 18.15
C ILE A 166 4.73 -3.51 18.66
N GLY A 167 5.85 -3.84 18.01
CA GLY A 167 6.60 -5.07 18.25
C GLY A 167 8.12 -4.87 18.38
N GLY A 168 8.57 -3.62 18.56
CA GLY A 168 9.96 -3.26 18.72
C GLY A 168 10.82 -3.57 17.49
N TRP A 169 12.13 -3.68 17.72
CA TRP A 169 13.12 -3.94 16.67
C TRP A 169 12.90 -5.25 15.90
N LEU A 170 12.27 -6.26 16.53
CA LEU A 170 12.01 -7.54 15.88
C LEU A 170 10.96 -7.38 14.78
N ALA A 171 9.81 -6.77 15.09
CA ALA A 171 8.77 -6.52 14.10
C ALA A 171 9.23 -5.52 13.04
N ALA A 172 9.92 -4.45 13.43
CA ALA A 172 10.51 -3.49 12.50
C ALA A 172 11.47 -4.17 11.50
N LYS A 173 12.30 -5.11 11.97
CA LYS A 173 13.21 -5.85 11.10
C LYS A 173 12.45 -6.77 10.14
N LYS A 174 11.41 -7.47 10.60
CA LYS A 174 10.56 -8.28 9.70
C LYS A 174 9.95 -7.42 8.60
N MET A 175 9.49 -6.22 8.93
CA MET A 175 8.94 -5.26 7.97
C MET A 175 10.01 -4.75 6.99
N ALA A 176 11.20 -4.37 7.48
CA ALA A 176 12.30 -3.93 6.61
C ALA A 176 12.75 -5.05 5.66
N ASP A 177 12.88 -6.28 6.17
CA ASP A 177 13.19 -7.46 5.34
C ASP A 177 12.08 -7.73 4.32
N PHE A 178 10.83 -7.46 4.69
CA PHE A 178 9.67 -7.60 3.80
C PHE A 178 9.70 -6.60 2.65
N MET A 179 10.07 -5.33 2.90
CA MET A 179 10.11 -4.30 1.85
C MET A 179 11.39 -4.32 1.01
N TYR A 180 12.50 -4.84 1.56
CA TYR A 180 13.78 -4.94 0.85
C TYR A 180 13.87 -6.15 -0.08
N LYS A 181 13.23 -7.28 0.27
CA LYS A 181 13.28 -8.51 -0.55
C LYS A 181 12.14 -8.50 -1.58
N LYS A 182 12.46 -8.69 -2.86
CA LYS A 182 11.46 -8.96 -3.90
C LYS A 182 10.70 -10.26 -3.57
N ARG A 183 9.36 -10.22 -3.62
CA ARG A 183 8.49 -11.31 -3.13
C ARG A 183 7.86 -12.12 -4.26
N GLU A 184 8.67 -12.69 -5.16
CA GLU A 184 8.19 -13.34 -6.40
C GLU A 184 7.18 -14.51 -6.21
N LYS A 185 7.05 -15.03 -4.98
CA LYS A 185 6.18 -16.18 -4.64
C LYS A 185 4.90 -15.79 -3.88
N ILE A 186 4.68 -14.51 -3.61
CA ILE A 186 3.46 -14.03 -2.93
C ILE A 186 2.46 -13.55 -4.01
N TYR A 187 1.19 -13.93 -3.85
CA TYR A 187 0.02 -13.49 -4.65
C TYR A 187 0.33 -13.16 -6.11
N GLY A 188 0.28 -14.16 -6.98
CA GLY A 188 0.29 -13.93 -8.43
C GLY A 188 1.59 -13.40 -9.03
N GLY A 189 2.71 -13.22 -8.29
CA GLY A 189 4.00 -12.83 -8.88
C GLY A 189 4.85 -11.84 -8.09
N GLY A 190 4.32 -11.30 -7.00
CA GLY A 190 5.08 -10.60 -5.97
C GLY A 190 5.01 -9.07 -6.00
N TYR A 191 4.90 -8.51 -4.79
CA TYR A 191 5.02 -7.08 -4.51
C TYR A 191 6.39 -6.50 -4.94
N LEU A 192 6.37 -5.24 -5.36
CA LEU A 192 7.57 -4.44 -5.66
C LEU A 192 8.48 -4.34 -4.44
N GLN A 193 9.79 -4.27 -4.68
CA GLN A 193 10.75 -3.88 -3.66
C GLN A 193 10.56 -2.40 -3.34
N GLU A 194 9.81 -2.10 -2.27
CA GLU A 194 9.53 -0.73 -1.83
C GLU A 194 10.74 -0.05 -1.16
N MET A 195 11.72 -0.84 -0.68
CA MET A 195 12.89 -0.34 0.03
C MET A 195 14.18 -0.69 -0.71
N ASP A 196 14.95 0.31 -1.12
CA ASP A 196 16.25 0.10 -1.75
C ASP A 196 17.34 -0.29 -0.73
N LYS A 197 18.53 -0.62 -1.24
CA LYS A 197 19.67 -1.05 -0.43
C LYS A 197 20.19 0.04 0.51
N ASN A 198 20.19 1.30 0.09
CA ASN A 198 20.71 2.41 0.90
C ASN A 198 19.78 2.67 2.09
N CYS A 199 18.47 2.72 1.82
CA CYS A 199 17.44 2.81 2.85
C CYS A 199 17.52 1.63 3.83
N TYR A 200 17.66 0.41 3.31
CA TYR A 200 17.78 -0.79 4.16
C TYR A 200 19.04 -0.76 5.04
N ASN A 201 20.18 -0.34 4.50
CA ASN A 201 21.41 -0.17 5.27
C ASN A 201 21.30 0.93 6.34
N ALA A 202 20.58 2.02 6.05
CA ALA A 202 20.27 3.06 7.04
C ALA A 202 19.43 2.49 8.19
N PHE A 203 18.42 1.66 7.89
CA PHE A 203 17.66 0.94 8.92
C PHE A 203 18.54 -0.01 9.75
N LEU A 204 19.41 -0.79 9.12
CA LEU A 204 20.33 -1.69 9.84
C LEU A 204 21.27 -0.92 10.78
N THR A 205 21.76 0.24 10.33
CA THR A 205 22.59 1.13 11.14
C THR A 205 21.83 1.67 12.34
N ALA A 206 20.59 2.14 12.13
CA ALA A 206 19.71 2.60 13.21
C ALA A 206 19.43 1.49 14.23
N ARG A 207 19.18 0.27 13.76
CA ARG A 207 18.97 -0.92 14.61
C ARG A 207 20.22 -1.28 15.42
N GLN A 208 21.39 -1.31 14.79
CA GLN A 208 22.67 -1.62 15.46
C GLN A 208 22.95 -0.60 16.58
N LYS A 209 22.70 0.69 16.31
CA LYS A 209 22.85 1.78 17.27
C LYS A 209 21.66 1.91 18.23
N ARG A 210 20.64 1.06 18.09
CA ARG A 210 19.37 1.09 18.85
C ARG A 210 18.69 2.46 18.88
N ASN A 211 18.83 3.23 17.80
CA ASN A 211 18.29 4.59 17.70
C ASN A 211 17.48 4.73 16.41
N ILE A 212 16.15 4.61 16.53
CA ILE A 212 15.23 4.69 15.38
C ILE A 212 15.24 6.08 14.72
N ASN A 213 15.61 7.14 15.45
CA ASN A 213 15.67 8.50 14.91
C ASN A 213 16.76 8.63 13.83
N LEU A 214 17.78 7.76 13.82
CA LEU A 214 18.77 7.72 12.74
C LEU A 214 18.13 7.31 11.40
N PHE A 215 17.17 6.38 11.43
CA PHE A 215 16.45 5.96 10.23
C PHE A 215 15.47 7.05 9.77
N ILE A 216 14.78 7.69 10.71
CA ILE A 216 13.89 8.84 10.42
C ILE A 216 14.71 9.96 9.75
N GLY A 217 15.85 10.34 10.35
CA GLY A 217 16.71 11.39 9.84
C GLY A 217 17.33 11.07 8.47
N TYR A 218 17.62 9.80 8.17
CA TYR A 218 18.05 9.40 6.82
C TYR A 218 16.98 9.75 5.77
N LEU A 219 15.72 9.37 6.03
CA LEU A 219 14.63 9.63 5.08
C LEU A 219 14.22 11.10 4.99
N ASP A 220 14.56 11.93 5.99
CA ASP A 220 14.37 13.38 5.95
C ASP A 220 15.40 14.11 5.08
N ASN A 221 16.64 13.63 5.06
CA ASN A 221 17.75 14.26 4.35
C ASN A 221 17.88 13.80 2.88
N ASP A 222 17.15 12.76 2.49
CA ASP A 222 17.14 12.18 1.14
C ASP A 222 16.00 12.77 0.27
N GLN A 223 15.57 14.01 0.58
CA GLN A 223 14.50 14.78 -0.06
C GLN A 223 15.02 15.88 -0.98
#